data_AF-A0A7V2XBP3-F1
#
_entry.id   AF-A0A7V2XBP3-F1
#
_cell.length_a   1.000
_cell.length_b   1.000
_cell.length_c   1.000
_cell.angle_alpha   90.00
_cell.angle_beta   90.00
_cell.angle_gamma   90.00
#
_symmetry.space_group_name_H-M   'P 1'
#
loop_
_entity.id
_entity.type
_entity.pdbx_description
1 polymer ?
#
loop_
_entity_poly.entity_id
_entity_poly.type
_entity_poly.pdbx_seq_one_letter_code
_entity_poly.pdbx_strand_id
1 'polypeptide(L)'
;MATLLDLEEMVRRHKEGEDPFDLAIEKWVRIRDFLMRKADPERYREAFQCGSTKILFCLDYKDHCPFCPLGNVCFDSQSLYYQIMRSLQVYSLAGALLPAQPLLELIETYIRELRRYRRDWIKKSN
;
A
#
# COMPACT_ATOMS: atom_id res chain seq x y z
N MET A 1 8.17 5.64 16.78
CA MET A 1 7.68 4.28 16.50
C MET A 1 6.88 4.33 15.22
N ALA A 2 7.11 3.45 14.25
CA ALA A 2 6.15 3.28 13.15
C ALA A 2 5.75 1.82 13.16
N THR A 3 4.59 1.58 13.73
CA THR A 3 3.78 0.36 13.64
C THR A 3 3.10 0.34 12.28
N LEU A 4 2.99 -0.84 11.67
CA LEU A 4 2.23 -1.00 10.44
C LEU A 4 0.77 -0.57 10.67
N LEU A 5 0.14 0.03 9.65
CA LEU A 5 -1.24 0.50 9.74
C LEU A 5 -2.20 -0.65 9.39
N ASP A 6 -3.00 -1.10 10.35
CA ASP A 6 -4.01 -2.13 10.14
C ASP A 6 -5.36 -1.55 9.68
N LEU A 7 -6.25 -2.45 9.24
CA LEU A 7 -7.56 -2.05 8.72
C LEU A 7 -8.49 -1.50 9.81
N GLU A 8 -8.37 -1.96 11.05
CA GLU A 8 -9.21 -1.49 12.15
C GLU A 8 -8.90 -0.03 12.48
N GLU A 9 -7.61 0.33 12.57
CA GLU A 9 -7.15 1.71 12.73
C GLU A 9 -7.63 2.58 11.56
N MET A 10 -7.53 2.11 10.32
CA MET A 10 -8.02 2.84 9.15
C MET A 10 -9.53 3.08 9.21
N VAL A 11 -10.34 2.07 9.56
CA VAL A 11 -11.80 2.19 9.67
C VAL A 11 -12.18 3.16 10.78
N ARG A 12 -11.52 3.10 11.93
CA ARG A 12 -11.76 4.03 13.04
C ARG A 12 -11.47 5.47 12.63
N ARG A 13 -10.29 5.74 12.05
CA ARG A 13 -9.87 7.08 11.62
C ARG A 13 -10.74 7.64 10.50
N HIS A 14 -11.19 6.78 9.59
CA HIS A 14 -12.14 7.22 8.55
C HIS A 14 -13.49 7.64 9.12
N LYS A 15 -14.01 6.93 10.13
CA LYS A 15 -15.23 7.33 10.86
C LYS A 15 -15.07 8.66 11.59
N GLU A 16 -13.85 9.04 11.94
CA GLU A 16 -13.49 10.34 12.54
C GLU A 16 -13.33 11.45 11.48
N GLY A 17 -13.51 11.14 10.19
CA GLY A 17 -13.52 12.10 9.08
C GLY A 17 -12.25 12.12 8.25
N GLU A 18 -11.29 11.23 8.48
CA GLU A 18 -10.07 11.18 7.66
C GLU A 18 -10.33 10.64 6.25
N ASP A 19 -9.63 11.22 5.28
CA ASP A 19 -9.75 10.88 3.85
C ASP A 19 -9.22 9.45 3.56
N PRO A 20 -10.01 8.57 2.89
CA PRO A 20 -9.57 7.23 2.54
C PRO A 20 -8.28 7.17 1.72
N PHE A 21 -8.02 8.18 0.87
CA PHE A 21 -6.75 8.26 0.13
C PHE A 21 -5.57 8.54 1.06
N ASP A 22 -5.71 9.46 2.01
CA ASP A 22 -4.64 9.78 2.96
C ASP A 22 -4.30 8.55 3.81
N LEU A 23 -5.30 7.79 4.27
CA LEU A 23 -5.08 6.54 5.01
C LEU A 23 -4.42 5.45 4.15
N ALA A 24 -4.81 5.33 2.88
CA ALA A 24 -4.18 4.39 1.96
C ALA A 24 -2.71 4.76 1.68
N ILE A 25 -2.41 6.05 1.48
CA ILE A 25 -1.05 6.57 1.29
C ILE A 25 -0.22 6.33 2.55
N GLU A 26 -0.77 6.64 3.72
CA GLU A 26 -0.10 6.47 5.01
C GLU A 26 0.27 5.01 5.25
N LYS A 27 -0.62 4.06 4.93
CA LYS A 27 -0.32 2.63 5.01
C LYS A 27 0.98 2.27 4.30
N TRP A 28 1.14 2.72 3.07
CA TRP A 28 2.34 2.43 2.27
C TRP A 28 3.58 3.19 2.74
N VAL A 29 3.41 4.41 3.25
CA VAL A 29 4.50 5.14 3.92
C VAL A 29 4.99 4.39 5.16
N ARG A 30 4.08 3.90 6.02
CA ARG A 30 4.45 3.11 7.21
C ARG A 30 5.12 1.79 6.82
N ILE A 31 4.67 1.12 5.75
CA ILE A 31 5.33 -0.08 5.20
C ILE A 31 6.77 0.24 4.76
N ARG A 32 6.98 1.30 3.97
CA ARG A 32 8.32 1.73 3.53
C ARG A 32 9.23 2.01 4.73
N ASP A 33 8.78 2.85 5.65
CA ASP A 33 9.56 3.25 6.82
C ASP A 33 9.84 2.07 7.75
N PHE A 34 8.91 1.11 7.82
CA PHE A 34 9.13 -0.16 8.47
C PHE A 34 10.29 -0.89 7.79
N LEU A 35 10.24 -1.15 6.49
CA LEU A 35 11.29 -1.90 5.77
C LEU A 35 12.67 -1.24 5.80
N MET A 36 12.76 0.09 5.80
CA MET A 36 14.04 0.83 5.84
C MET A 36 14.88 0.57 7.10
N ARG A 37 14.27 0.17 8.22
CA ARG A 37 15.00 0.02 9.49
C ARG A 37 15.99 -1.14 9.50
N LYS A 38 15.65 -2.24 8.81
CA LYS A 38 16.42 -3.48 8.84
C LYS A 38 15.94 -4.39 7.71
N ALA A 39 16.88 -4.90 6.91
CA ALA A 39 16.65 -5.96 5.95
C ALA A 39 16.51 -7.29 6.69
N ASP A 40 15.28 -7.74 6.87
CA ASP A 40 14.94 -8.92 7.67
C ASP A 40 13.77 -9.67 7.01
N PRO A 41 13.93 -10.96 6.61
CA PRO A 41 12.87 -11.77 6.02
C PRO A 41 11.54 -11.73 6.77
N GLU A 42 11.57 -11.69 8.10
CA GLU A 42 10.35 -11.64 8.91
C GLU A 42 9.60 -10.32 8.73
N ARG A 43 10.35 -9.21 8.63
CA ARG A 43 9.78 -7.88 8.40
C ARG A 43 9.21 -7.74 7.00
N TYR A 44 9.82 -8.38 6.00
CA TYR A 44 9.23 -8.45 4.66
C TYR A 44 7.93 -9.26 4.66
N ARG A 45 7.83 -10.32 5.48
CA ARG A 45 6.59 -11.10 5.66
C ARG A 45 5.50 -10.27 6.35
N GLU A 46 5.82 -9.53 7.39
CA GLU A 46 4.88 -8.62 8.07
C GLU A 46 4.38 -7.51 7.11
N ALA A 47 5.29 -6.92 6.35
CA ALA A 47 4.96 -5.92 5.33
C ALA A 47 4.07 -6.51 4.23
N PHE A 48 4.32 -7.76 3.80
CA PHE A 48 3.46 -8.48 2.86
C PHE A 48 2.04 -8.67 3.42
N GLN A 49 1.92 -9.15 4.66
CA GLN A 49 0.62 -9.34 5.31
C GLN A 49 -0.14 -8.01 5.41
N CYS A 50 0.52 -6.96 5.90
CA CYS A 50 -0.07 -5.62 5.98
C CYS A 50 -0.51 -5.12 4.59
N GLY A 51 0.38 -5.17 3.59
CA GLY A 51 0.10 -4.73 2.22
C GLY A 51 -1.05 -5.48 1.54
N SER A 52 -1.17 -6.79 1.81
CA SER A 52 -2.25 -7.64 1.28
C SER A 52 -3.61 -7.39 1.93
N THR A 53 -3.62 -6.78 3.11
CA THR A 53 -4.85 -6.48 3.83
C THR A 53 -5.64 -5.42 3.06
N LYS A 54 -6.97 -5.59 3.01
CA LYS A 54 -7.90 -4.62 2.42
C LYS A 54 -7.66 -3.21 2.94
N ILE A 55 -7.99 -2.23 2.11
CA ILE A 55 -8.11 -0.81 2.47
C ILE A 55 -9.57 -0.38 2.39
N LEU A 56 -9.90 0.83 2.83
CA LEU A 56 -11.26 1.37 2.86
C LEU A 56 -11.96 1.25 1.48
N PHE A 57 -11.26 1.63 0.41
CA PHE A 57 -11.78 1.45 -0.95
C PHE A 57 -12.14 0.00 -1.30
N CYS A 58 -11.42 -1.00 -0.78
CA CYS A 58 -11.77 -2.41 -1.01
C CYS A 58 -13.04 -2.84 -0.26
N LEU A 59 -13.44 -2.10 0.78
CA LEU A 59 -14.71 -2.30 1.48
C LEU A 59 -15.83 -1.62 0.68
N ASP A 60 -15.63 -0.36 0.30
CA ASP A 60 -16.64 0.45 -0.38
C ASP A 60 -16.96 -0.06 -1.80
N TYR A 61 -15.96 -0.59 -2.50
CA TYR A 61 -16.06 -1.05 -3.90
C TYR A 61 -15.94 -2.56 -4.05
N LYS A 62 -16.27 -3.35 -3.01
CA LYS A 62 -16.09 -4.82 -2.97
C LYS A 62 -16.61 -5.54 -4.22
N ASP A 63 -17.77 -5.14 -4.74
CA ASP A 63 -18.42 -5.74 -5.92
C ASP A 63 -18.29 -4.86 -7.19
N HIS A 64 -17.57 -3.73 -7.07
CA HIS A 64 -17.48 -2.68 -8.08
C HIS A 64 -16.03 -2.19 -8.26
N CYS A 65 -15.05 -3.08 -8.11
CA CYS A 65 -13.61 -2.76 -8.20
C CYS A 65 -13.22 -2.01 -9.50
N PRO A 66 -13.80 -2.30 -10.69
CA PRO A 66 -13.54 -1.52 -11.90
C PRO A 66 -13.91 -0.03 -11.78
N PHE A 67 -14.82 0.32 -10.87
CA PHE A 67 -15.24 1.70 -10.59
C PHE A 67 -14.51 2.32 -9.39
N CYS A 68 -13.62 1.56 -8.74
CA CYS A 68 -12.81 2.06 -7.63
C CYS A 68 -11.87 3.17 -8.12
N PRO A 69 -11.71 4.27 -7.37
CA PRO A 69 -10.75 5.32 -7.68
C PRO A 69 -9.30 4.82 -7.81
N LEU A 70 -9.00 3.66 -7.22
CA LEU A 70 -7.71 2.97 -7.27
C LEU A 70 -7.69 1.76 -8.22
N GLY A 71 -8.76 1.50 -8.98
CA GLY A 71 -8.90 0.32 -9.84
C GLY A 71 -7.70 0.14 -10.79
N ASN A 72 -7.30 1.21 -11.48
CA ASN A 72 -6.16 1.19 -12.42
C ASN A 72 -4.80 0.96 -11.75
N VAL A 73 -4.68 1.12 -10.42
CA VAL A 73 -3.43 0.95 -9.67
C VAL A 73 -3.31 -0.46 -9.09
N CYS A 74 -4.43 -1.18 -8.93
CA CYS A 74 -4.50 -2.43 -8.19
C CYS A 74 -5.00 -3.63 -9.01
N PHE A 75 -5.80 -3.40 -10.06
CA PHE A 75 -6.56 -4.47 -10.72
C PHE A 75 -5.75 -5.27 -11.76
N ASP A 76 -4.71 -4.68 -12.35
CA ASP A 76 -3.87 -5.36 -13.35
C ASP A 76 -2.80 -6.23 -12.68
N SER A 77 -2.60 -7.46 -13.16
CA SER A 77 -1.49 -8.35 -12.79
C SER A 77 -0.09 -7.74 -13.03
N GLN A 78 0.00 -6.75 -13.91
CA GLN A 78 1.20 -5.95 -14.15
C GLN A 78 1.24 -4.65 -13.35
N SER A 79 0.22 -4.36 -12.54
CA SER A 79 0.18 -3.14 -11.72
C SER A 79 1.32 -3.09 -10.71
N LEU A 80 1.67 -1.86 -10.32
CA LEU A 80 2.69 -1.61 -9.30
C LEU A 80 2.37 -2.31 -7.98
N TYR A 81 1.10 -2.41 -7.60
CA TYR A 81 0.69 -3.19 -6.42
C TYR A 81 1.17 -4.64 -6.54
N TYR A 82 0.80 -5.34 -7.62
CA TYR A 82 1.20 -6.74 -7.80
C TYR A 82 2.71 -6.94 -7.93
N GLN A 83 3.43 -5.98 -8.53
CA GLN A 83 4.89 -6.00 -8.57
C GLN A 83 5.51 -5.90 -7.17
N ILE A 84 5.00 -5.01 -6.32
CA ILE A 84 5.42 -4.89 -4.92
C ILE A 84 5.11 -6.16 -4.14
N MET A 85 3.89 -6.69 -4.27
CA MET A 85 3.48 -7.89 -3.53
C MET A 85 4.33 -9.12 -3.88
N ARG A 86 4.63 -9.33 -5.17
CA ARG A 86 5.55 -10.39 -5.61
C ARG A 86 6.96 -10.18 -5.06
N SER A 87 7.45 -8.94 -5.08
CA SER A 87 8.76 -8.60 -4.53
C SER A 87 8.81 -8.89 -3.03
N LEU A 88 7.80 -8.47 -2.27
CA LEU A 88 7.69 -8.75 -0.84
C LEU A 88 7.69 -10.26 -0.53
N GLN A 89 7.01 -11.08 -1.34
CA GLN A 89 7.05 -12.54 -1.20
C GLN A 89 8.47 -13.08 -1.39
N VAL A 90 9.17 -12.67 -2.45
CA VAL A 90 10.56 -13.10 -2.70
C VAL A 90 11.48 -12.69 -1.55
N TYR A 91 11.35 -11.45 -1.07
CA TYR A 91 12.15 -10.94 0.04
C TYR A 91 11.80 -11.61 1.38
N SER A 92 10.57 -12.09 1.56
CA SER A 92 10.21 -12.89 2.74
C SER A 92 10.89 -14.27 2.78
N LEU A 93 11.40 -14.75 1.63
CA LEU A 93 12.13 -16.01 1.51
C LEU A 93 13.65 -15.80 1.52
N ALA A 94 14.13 -14.75 0.85
CA ALA A 94 15.57 -14.54 0.58
C ALA A 94 16.09 -13.13 0.96
N GLY A 95 15.33 -12.34 1.71
CA GLY A 95 15.59 -10.91 1.94
C GLY A 95 16.90 -10.58 2.64
N ALA A 96 17.54 -11.53 3.33
CA ALA A 96 18.89 -11.36 3.89
C ALA A 96 19.99 -11.30 2.81
N LEU A 97 19.70 -11.77 1.59
CA LEU A 97 20.64 -11.87 0.48
C LEU A 97 20.33 -10.87 -0.65
N LEU A 98 19.27 -10.08 -0.51
CA LEU A 98 18.77 -9.18 -1.55
C LEU A 98 18.97 -7.71 -1.14
N PRO A 99 19.36 -6.82 -2.07
CA PRO A 99 19.43 -5.39 -1.77
C PRO A 99 18.02 -4.84 -1.51
N ALA A 100 17.80 -4.08 -0.43
CA ALA A 100 16.48 -3.54 -0.12
C ALA A 100 16.00 -2.44 -1.10
N GLN A 101 16.94 -1.73 -1.73
CA GLN A 101 16.69 -0.52 -2.52
C GLN A 101 15.66 -0.71 -3.65
N PRO A 102 15.70 -1.76 -4.49
CA PRO A 102 14.73 -1.91 -5.59
C PRO A 102 13.28 -2.05 -5.09
N LEU A 103 13.06 -2.76 -3.97
CA LEU A 103 11.73 -2.88 -3.37
C LEU A 103 11.25 -1.54 -2.80
N LEU A 104 12.15 -0.79 -2.14
CA LEU A 104 11.81 0.53 -1.60
C LEU A 104 11.43 1.52 -2.71
N GLU A 105 12.15 1.51 -3.84
CA GLU A 105 11.85 2.36 -5.00
C GLU A 105 10.50 2.03 -5.66
N LEU A 106 10.12 0.75 -5.72
CA LEU A 106 8.79 0.33 -6.15
C LEU A 106 7.71 0.89 -5.23
N ILE A 107 7.89 0.76 -3.90
CA ILE A 107 6.95 1.27 -2.90
C ILE A 107 6.84 2.81 -2.99
N GLU A 108 7.96 3.52 -3.15
CA GLU A 108 7.96 4.97 -3.33
C GLU A 108 7.23 5.40 -4.60
N THR A 109 7.42 4.67 -5.70
CA THR A 109 6.70 4.92 -6.94
C THR A 109 5.20 4.71 -6.76
N TYR A 110 4.80 3.66 -6.07
CA TYR A 110 3.38 3.42 -5.75
C TYR A 110 2.78 4.52 -4.87
N ILE A 111 3.50 5.00 -3.85
CA ILE A 111 3.08 6.15 -3.03
C ILE A 111 2.90 7.41 -3.89
N ARG A 112 3.81 7.68 -4.83
CA ARG A 112 3.68 8.82 -5.76
C ARG A 112 2.45 8.70 -6.65
N GLU A 113 2.18 7.51 -7.17
CA GLU A 113 0.97 7.25 -7.96
C GLU A 113 -0.28 7.45 -7.12
N LEU A 114 -0.39 6.87 -5.92
CA LEU A 114 -1.54 7.10 -5.03
C LEU A 114 -1.82 8.59 -4.80
N ARG A 115 -0.77 9.39 -4.56
CA ARG A 115 -0.87 10.85 -4.41
C ARG A 115 -1.35 11.53 -5.69
N ARG A 116 -0.94 11.04 -6.86
CA ARG A 116 -1.43 11.53 -8.16
C ARG A 116 -2.92 11.21 -8.34
N TYR A 117 -3.33 9.97 -8.09
CA TYR A 117 -4.74 9.56 -8.18
C TYR A 117 -5.63 10.37 -7.24
N ARG A 118 -5.18 10.64 -6.01
CA ARG A 118 -5.89 11.54 -5.08
C ARG A 118 -6.11 12.93 -5.69
N ARG A 119 -5.06 13.55 -6.24
CA ARG A 119 -5.17 14.88 -6.86
C ARG A 119 -6.11 14.88 -8.06
N ASP A 120 -6.02 13.87 -8.91
CA ASP A 120 -6.87 13.75 -10.10
C ASP A 120 -8.33 13.47 -9.73
N TRP A 121 -8.59 12.73 -8.65
CA TRP A 121 -9.92 12.51 -8.10
C TRP A 121 -10.55 13.80 -7.54
N ILE A 122 -9.79 14.57 -6.75
CA ILE A 122 -10.23 15.87 -6.22
C ILE A 122 -10.59 16.83 -7.36
N LYS A 123 -9.77 16.89 -8.42
CA LYS A 123 -10.04 17.75 -9.59
C LYS A 123 -11.30 17.38 -10.37
N LYS A 124 -11.71 16.11 -10.37
CA LYS A 124 -12.94 15.66 -11.04
C LYS A 124 -14.21 15.88 -10.21
N SER A 125 -14.04 16.11 -8.91
CA SER A 125 -15.13 16.26 -7.94
C SER A 125 -15.48 17.74 -7.65
N ASN A 126 -14.73 18.68 -8.24
CA ASN A 126 -14.96 20.12 -8.25
C ASN A 126 -15.39 20.57 -9.65
#